data_AF-A0A1E3NN82-F1
#
_entry.id   AF-A0A1E3NN82-F1
#
_cell.length_a   1.000
_cell.length_b   1.000
_cell.length_c   1.000
_cell.angle_alpha   90.00
_cell.angle_beta   90.00
_cell.angle_gamma   90.00
#
_symmetry.space_group_name_H-M   'P 1'
#
loop_
_entity.id
_entity.type
_entity.pdbx_description
1 polymer ?
#
loop_
_entity_poly.entity_id
_entity_poly.type
_entity_poly.pdbx_seq_one_letter_code
_entity_poly.pdbx_strand_id
1 'polypeptide(L)' 'MALYSSVFNLVFKRNSTFVATIFATTFLFQVGLDEGVTRWYDNRNKGKLWVDLKPKVLAGFETEEAEDDE' A
#
# COMPACT_ATOMS: atom_id res chain seq x y z
N MET A 1 2.43 37.31 1.43
CA MET A 1 1.82 36.44 2.46
C MET A 1 2.65 35.17 2.57
N ALA A 2 2.89 34.70 3.79
CA ALA A 2 3.58 33.41 4.00
C ALA A 2 2.65 32.26 3.60
N LEU A 3 3.20 31.20 3.00
CA LEU A 3 2.43 30.04 2.52
C LEU A 3 1.59 29.40 3.64
N TYR A 4 2.13 29.38 4.87
CA TYR A 4 1.42 28.98 6.08
C TYR A 4 0.14 29.78 6.33
N SER A 5 0.18 31.12 6.22
CA SER A 5 -0.99 31.95 6.51
C SER A 5 -2.09 31.74 5.46
N SER A 6 -1.73 31.47 4.22
CA SER A 6 -2.69 31.12 3.17
C SER A 6 -3.37 29.77 3.45
N VAL A 7 -2.59 28.73 3.78
CA VAL A 7 -3.15 27.40 4.08
C VAL A 7 -4.02 27.43 5.34
N PHE A 8 -3.60 28.13 6.39
CA PHE A 8 -4.38 28.27 7.62
C PHE A 8 -5.75 28.90 7.38
N ASN A 9 -5.78 30.02 6.63
CA ASN A 9 -7.03 30.70 6.33
C ASN A 9 -7.95 29.91 5.39
N LEU A 10 -7.38 29.09 4.49
CA LEU A 10 -8.12 28.28 3.52
C LEU A 10 -8.73 27.03 4.16
N VAL A 11 -7.93 26.30 4.96
CA VAL A 11 -8.27 24.95 5.41
C VAL A 11 -8.63 24.92 6.89
N PHE A 12 -7.82 25.54 7.74
CA PHE A 12 -7.84 25.32 9.19
C PHE A 12 -8.69 26.33 9.97
N LYS A 13 -8.96 27.52 9.43
CA LYS A 13 -9.64 28.60 10.16
C LYS A 13 -11.14 28.38 10.41
N ARG A 14 -11.85 27.67 9.53
CA ARG A 14 -13.29 27.40 9.66
C ARG A 14 -13.52 25.92 9.92
N ASN A 15 -14.30 25.58 10.94
CA ASN A 15 -14.58 24.18 11.30
C ASN A 15 -15.19 23.38 10.14
N SER A 16 -16.09 23.99 9.35
CA SER A 16 -16.71 23.32 8.21
C SER A 16 -15.72 22.96 7.09
N THR A 17 -14.78 23.86 6.76
CA THR A 17 -13.75 23.57 5.75
C THR A 17 -12.70 22.61 6.31
N PHE A 18 -12.40 22.70 7.60
CA PHE A 18 -11.44 21.82 8.27
C PHE A 18 -11.91 20.36 8.24
N VAL A 19 -13.13 20.08 8.69
CA VAL A 19 -13.69 18.72 8.69
C VAL A 19 -13.86 18.18 7.27
N ALA A 20 -14.34 19.00 6.32
CA ALA A 20 -14.45 18.59 4.93
C ALA A 20 -13.08 18.23 4.32
N THR A 21 -12.04 19.01 4.65
CA THR A 21 -10.68 18.73 4.18
C THR A 21 -10.16 17.43 4.75
N ILE A 22 -10.37 17.17 6.06
CA ILE A 22 -10.00 15.89 6.68
C ILE A 22 -10.61 14.74 5.88
N PHE A 23 -11.93 14.73 5.68
CA PHE A 23 -12.58 13.65 4.93
C PHE A 23 -12.02 13.47 3.53
N ALA A 24 -11.86 14.56 2.78
CA ALA A 24 -11.28 14.49 1.44
C ALA A 24 -9.85 13.90 1.45
N THR A 25 -8.99 14.39 2.35
CA THR A 25 -7.61 13.89 2.45
C THR A 25 -7.54 12.46 2.97
N THR A 26 -8.44 12.02 3.85
CA THR A 26 -8.42 10.64 4.37
C THR A 26 -8.58 9.63 3.25
N PHE A 27 -9.51 9.82 2.31
CA PHE A 27 -9.70 8.89 1.19
C PHE A 27 -8.49 8.85 0.26
N LEU A 28 -7.90 10.01 -0.03
CA LEU A 28 -6.70 10.10 -0.87
C LEU A 28 -5.47 9.49 -0.18
N PHE A 29 -5.30 9.80 1.10
CA PHE A 29 -4.18 9.34 1.91
C PHE A 29 -4.24 7.84 2.15
N GLN A 30 -5.42 7.28 2.41
CA GLN A 30 -5.58 5.83 2.59
C GLN A 30 -5.08 5.07 1.38
N VAL A 31 -5.54 5.41 0.17
CA VAL A 31 -5.12 4.73 -1.07
C VAL A 31 -3.61 4.89 -1.31
N GLY A 32 -3.10 6.12 -1.16
CA GLY A 32 -1.68 6.39 -1.40
C GLY A 32 -0.76 5.71 -0.40
N LEU A 33 -1.12 5.72 0.89
CA LEU A 33 -0.31 5.12 1.95
C LEU A 33 -0.37 3.60 1.91
N ASP A 34 -1.54 3.00 1.67
CA ASP A 34 -1.70 1.55 1.59
C ASP A 34 -0.85 0.95 0.47
N GLU A 35 -0.99 1.47 -0.76
CA GLU A 35 -0.20 1.00 -1.91
C GLU A 35 1.29 1.31 -1.73
N GLY A 36 1.62 2.51 -1.22
CA GLY A 36 2.99 2.94 -1.03
C GLY A 36 3.74 2.07 -0.01
N VAL A 37 3.14 1.82 1.14
CA VAL A 37 3.73 1.00 2.20
C VAL A 37 3.76 -0.47 1.79
N THR A 38 2.71 -0.98 1.14
CA THR A 38 2.68 -2.36 0.63
C THR A 38 3.82 -2.60 -0.37
N ARG A 39 4.00 -1.73 -1.36
CA ARG A 39 5.10 -1.83 -2.32
C ARG A 39 6.47 -1.77 -1.65
N TRP A 40 6.63 -0.86 -0.69
CA TRP A 40 7.87 -0.78 0.07
C TRP A 40 8.15 -2.08 0.83
N TYR A 41 7.12 -2.64 1.48
CA TYR A 41 7.21 -3.89 2.24
C TYR A 41 7.55 -5.07 1.34
N ASP A 42 6.85 -5.23 0.21
CA ASP A 42 7.07 -6.31 -0.76
C ASP A 42 8.48 -6.24 -1.32
N ASN A 43 8.93 -5.06 -1.74
CA ASN A 43 10.28 -4.89 -2.27
C ASN A 43 11.35 -5.16 -1.20
N ARG A 44 11.09 -4.79 0.06
CA ARG A 44 12.02 -5.01 1.17
C ARG A 44 12.13 -6.48 1.58
N ASN A 45 11.07 -7.27 1.38
CA ASN A 45 10.97 -8.68 1.75
C ASN A 45 10.99 -9.64 0.56
N LYS A 46 11.36 -9.14 -0.63
CA LYS A 46 11.41 -9.91 -1.86
C LYS A 46 12.19 -11.21 -1.70
N GLY A 47 11.61 -12.30 -2.18
CA GLY A 47 12.15 -13.67 -2.08
C GLY A 47 11.81 -14.36 -0.76
N LYS A 48 11.21 -13.66 0.21
CA LYS A 48 10.74 -14.25 1.48
C LYS A 48 9.22 -14.33 1.55
N LEU A 49 8.51 -13.55 0.74
CA LEU A 49 7.05 -13.54 0.76
C LEU A 49 6.51 -14.82 0.13
N TRP A 50 5.34 -15.25 0.60
CA TRP A 50 4.66 -16.40 0.01
C TRP A 50 4.37 -16.19 -1.49
N VAL A 51 4.06 -14.96 -1.92
CA VAL A 51 3.85 -14.65 -3.34
C VAL A 51 5.08 -14.96 -4.21
N ASP A 52 6.29 -14.81 -3.66
CA ASP A 52 7.55 -15.11 -4.35
C ASP A 52 7.91 -16.61 -4.29
N LEU A 53 7.52 -17.29 -3.21
CA LEU A 53 7.87 -18.69 -2.96
C LEU A 53 6.87 -19.67 -3.58
N LYS A 54 5.58 -19.30 -3.60
CA LYS A 54 4.47 -20.13 -4.07
C LYS A 54 4.74 -20.75 -5.45
N PRO A 55 5.22 -20.01 -6.47
CA PRO A 55 5.48 -20.61 -7.78
C PRO A 55 6.53 -21.72 -7.75
N LYS A 56 7.56 -21.58 -6.91
CA LYS A 56 8.62 -22.59 -6.75
C LYS A 56 8.11 -23.84 -6.05
N VAL A 57 7.26 -23.64 -5.04
CA VAL A 57 6.68 -24.73 -4.26
C VAL A 57 5.73 -25.56 -5.10
N LEU A 58 4.83 -24.93 -5.87
CA LEU A 58 3.91 -25.64 -6.77
C LEU A 58 4.66 -26.44 -7.86
N ALA A 59 5.70 -25.83 -8.44
CA ALA A 59 6.52 -26.54 -9.43
C ALA A 59 7.20 -27.79 -8.85
N GLY A 60 7.64 -27.75 -7.58
CA GLY A 60 8.21 -28.92 -6.90
C GLY A 60 7.20 -30.04 -6.68
N PHE A 61 5.94 -29.71 -6.34
CA PHE A 61 4.88 -30.71 -6.21
C PHE A 61 4.51 -31.36 -7.55
N GLU A 62 4.43 -30.57 -8.63
CA GLU A 62 4.17 -31.11 -9.98
C GLU A 62 5.28 -32.07 -10.44
N THR A 63 6.54 -31.80 -10.07
CA THR A 63 7.65 -32.72 -10.37
C THR A 63 7.63 -33.99 -9.53
N GLU A 64 7.27 -33.91 -8.24
CA GLU A 64 7.16 -35.10 -7.38
C GLU A 64 6.01 -36.02 -7.82
N GLU A 65 4.84 -35.47 -8.20
CA GLU A 65 3.74 -36.28 -8.74
C GLU A 65 4.13 -36.98 -10.05
N ALA A 66 4.88 -36.31 -10.93
CA ALA A 66 5.35 -36.91 -12.18
C ALA A 66 6.41 -38.00 -11.98
N GLU A 67 7.24 -37.91 -10.93
CA GLU A 67 8.22 -38.95 -10.57
C GLU A 67 7.56 -40.17 -9.89
N ASP A 68 6.48 -39.98 -9.11
CA ASP A 68 5.73 -41.08 -8.50
C ASP A 68 4.86 -41.87 -9.50
N ASP A 69 4.51 -41.27 -10.65
CA ASP A 69 3.70 -41.87 -11.72
C ASP A 69 4.52 -42.66 -12.79
N GLU A 70 5.87 -42.60 -12.79
CA GLU A 70 6.79 -43.40 -13.65
C GLU A 70 7.23 -44.74 -13.01
#